data_AF-A0A9W4VW17-F1
#
_entry.id   AF-A0A9W4VW17-F1
#
_cell.length_a   1.000
_cell.length_b   1.000
_cell.length_c   1.000
_cell.angle_alpha   90.00
_cell.angle_beta   90.00
_cell.angle_gamma   90.00
#
_symmetry.space_group_name_H-M   'P 1'
#
loop_
_entity.id
_entity.type
_entity.pdbx_description
1 polymer ?
#
loop_
_entity_poly.entity_id
_entity_poly.type
_entity_poly.pdbx_seq_one_letter_code
_entity_poly.pdbx_strand_id
1 'polypeptide(L)'
;MRNLLIGLTTILAWVPSTLLVILAFFALIGAIGSIFDLPIMFSLKWIVTSVFGIFGYIALTSVSWGLKLKHKTRLVFLIFGLLALAFTYWSGVNFDGEMFKLGSSWFEFYLFLCPAIFLIIHIVLHLVWVRKAI
;
A
#
# COMPACT_ATOMS: atom_id res chain seq x y z
N MET A 1 -11.19 14.82 17.29
CA MET A 1 -10.70 14.70 15.90
C MET A 1 -9.81 13.48 15.67
N ARG A 2 -8.77 13.22 16.49
CA ARG A 2 -7.86 12.07 16.31
C ARG A 2 -8.58 10.71 16.16
N ASN A 3 -9.53 10.41 17.03
CA ASN A 3 -10.23 9.12 17.02
C ASN A 3 -11.11 8.93 15.77
N LEU A 4 -11.70 10.02 15.25
CA LEU A 4 -12.47 10.00 14.01
C LEU A 4 -11.57 9.68 12.80
N LEU A 5 -10.40 10.33 12.72
CA LEU A 5 -9.43 10.06 11.65
C LEU A 5 -8.93 8.61 11.68
N ILE A 6 -8.67 8.06 12.88
CA ILE A 6 -8.28 6.65 13.05
C ILE A 6 -9.42 5.74 12.57
N GLY A 7 -10.66 5.96 13.01
CA GLY A 7 -11.81 5.17 12.59
C GLY A 7 -12.02 5.17 11.06
N LEU A 8 -11.95 6.35 10.44
CA LEU A 8 -12.03 6.49 8.98
C LEU A 8 -10.86 5.80 8.27
N THR A 9 -9.64 5.93 8.79
CA THR A 9 -8.46 5.23 8.24
C THR A 9 -8.65 3.72 8.32
N THR A 10 -9.22 3.21 9.42
CA THR A 10 -9.45 1.78 9.58
C THR A 10 -10.43 1.26 8.52
N ILE A 11 -11.57 1.93 8.33
CA ILE A 11 -12.61 1.49 7.39
C ILE A 11 -12.17 1.72 5.95
N LEU A 12 -11.70 2.91 5.61
CA LEU A 12 -11.48 3.32 4.21
C LEU A 12 -10.08 2.99 3.69
N ALA A 13 -9.09 2.74 4.55
CA ALA A 13 -7.73 2.46 4.11
C ALA A 13 -7.26 1.08 4.57
N TRP A 14 -7.34 0.79 5.86
CA TRP A 14 -6.80 -0.46 6.41
C TRP A 14 -7.58 -1.68 5.92
N VAL A 15 -8.92 -1.66 5.97
CA VAL A 15 -9.76 -2.77 5.47
C VAL A 15 -9.46 -3.12 4.01
N PRO A 16 -9.55 -2.20 3.03
CA PRO A 16 -9.21 -2.53 1.64
C PRO A 16 -7.73 -2.95 1.48
N SER A 17 -6.83 -2.38 2.28
CA SER A 17 -5.42 -2.78 2.27
C SER A 17 -5.17 -4.19 2.80
N THR A 18 -6.10 -4.79 3.58
CA THR A 18 -5.98 -6.21 3.98
C THR A 18 -6.07 -7.14 2.78
N LEU A 19 -6.96 -6.85 1.82
CA LEU A 19 -7.04 -7.64 0.60
C LEU A 19 -5.80 -7.42 -0.26
N LEU A 20 -5.35 -6.17 -0.40
CA LEU A 20 -4.14 -5.84 -1.15
C LEU A 20 -2.89 -6.51 -0.59
N VAL A 21 -2.73 -6.62 0.73
CA VAL A 21 -1.55 -7.28 1.32
C VAL A 21 -1.56 -8.79 1.06
N ILE A 22 -2.75 -9.42 1.06
CA ILE A 22 -2.90 -10.83 0.67
C ILE A 22 -2.46 -11.01 -0.79
N LEU A 23 -2.93 -10.15 -1.70
CA LEU A 23 -2.51 -10.17 -3.10
C LEU A 23 -1.00 -9.90 -3.24
N ALA A 24 -0.43 -9.01 -2.44
CA ALA A 24 1.01 -8.74 -2.43
C ALA A 24 1.82 -9.99 -2.02
N PHE A 25 1.35 -10.78 -1.06
CA PHE A 25 1.99 -12.05 -0.71
C PHE A 25 1.95 -13.07 -1.85
N PHE A 26 0.80 -13.22 -2.53
CA PHE A 26 0.71 -14.09 -3.70
C PHE A 26 1.65 -13.62 -4.82
N ALA A 27 1.65 -12.33 -5.12
CA ALA A 27 2.55 -11.73 -6.11
C ALA A 27 4.03 -11.91 -5.74
N LEU A 28 4.37 -11.82 -4.44
CA LEU A 28 5.74 -12.03 -3.95
C LEU A 28 6.18 -13.48 -4.17
N ILE A 29 5.35 -14.45 -3.78
CA ILE A 29 5.64 -15.87 -3.96
C ILE A 29 5.78 -16.19 -5.45
N GLY A 30 4.86 -15.71 -6.29
CA GLY A 30 4.91 -15.90 -7.75
C GLY A 30 6.15 -15.27 -8.39
N ALA A 31 6.53 -14.06 -7.98
CA ALA A 31 7.70 -13.37 -8.51
C ALA A 31 9.02 -14.03 -8.07
N ILE A 32 9.10 -14.55 -6.84
CA ILE A 32 10.26 -15.33 -6.38
C ILE A 32 10.35 -16.66 -7.13
N GLY A 33 9.22 -17.37 -7.28
CA GLY A 33 9.19 -18.67 -7.97
C GLY A 33 9.57 -18.58 -9.45
N SER A 34 9.26 -17.47 -10.12
CA SER A 34 9.51 -17.25 -11.56
C SER A 34 10.81 -16.49 -11.85
N ILE A 35 11.70 -16.30 -10.86
CA ILE A 35 12.90 -15.46 -11.01
C ILE A 35 13.88 -15.97 -12.07
N PHE A 36 13.89 -17.27 -12.34
CA PHE A 36 14.73 -17.91 -13.35
C PHE A 36 14.00 -18.17 -14.68
N ASP A 37 12.66 -18.11 -14.67
CA ASP A 37 11.82 -18.42 -15.83
C ASP A 37 11.41 -17.17 -16.63
N LEU A 38 11.33 -16.02 -15.96
CA LEU A 38 10.96 -14.74 -16.55
C LEU A 38 12.15 -13.77 -16.59
N PRO A 39 12.09 -12.71 -17.42
CA PRO A 39 13.10 -11.66 -17.40
C PRO A 39 13.30 -11.13 -15.99
N ILE A 40 14.55 -11.13 -15.52
CA ILE A 40 14.90 -10.79 -14.13
C ILE A 40 14.30 -9.44 -13.67
N MET A 41 14.20 -8.46 -14.58
CA MET A 41 13.59 -7.16 -14.29
C MET A 41 12.08 -7.22 -14.02
N PHE A 42 11.35 -8.16 -14.63
CA PHE A 42 9.94 -8.36 -14.33
C PHE A 42 9.78 -8.84 -12.89
N SER A 43 10.48 -9.91 -12.52
CA SER A 43 10.41 -10.51 -11.18
C SER A 43 10.87 -9.53 -10.11
N LEU A 44 11.97 -8.78 -10.34
CA LEU A 44 12.45 -7.78 -9.38
C LEU A 44 11.43 -6.67 -9.13
N LYS A 45 10.76 -6.15 -10.18
CA LYS A 45 9.72 -5.12 -10.02
C LYS A 45 8.58 -5.61 -9.13
N TRP A 46 8.10 -6.83 -9.35
CA TRP A 46 7.00 -7.39 -8.55
C TRP A 46 7.43 -7.72 -7.11
N ILE A 47 8.64 -8.23 -6.90
CA ILE A 47 9.20 -8.43 -5.54
C ILE A 47 9.24 -7.11 -4.78
N VAL A 48 9.82 -6.06 -5.39
CA VAL A 48 9.94 -4.74 -4.75
C VAL A 48 8.57 -4.15 -4.45
N THR A 49 7.64 -4.18 -5.41
CA THR A 49 6.28 -3.68 -5.24
C THR A 49 5.55 -4.41 -4.12
N SER A 50 5.65 -5.75 -4.05
CA SER A 50 5.02 -6.53 -3.00
C SER A 50 5.58 -6.20 -1.62
N VAL A 51 6.90 -6.11 -1.48
CA VAL A 51 7.55 -5.74 -0.21
C VAL A 51 7.14 -4.33 0.23
N PHE A 52 7.10 -3.38 -0.72
CA PHE A 52 6.67 -2.01 -0.44
C PHE A 52 5.19 -1.95 -0.02
N GLY A 53 4.32 -2.74 -0.66
CA GLY A 53 2.91 -2.87 -0.28
C GLY A 53 2.73 -3.42 1.13
N ILE A 54 3.50 -4.45 1.50
CA ILE A 54 3.51 -5.02 2.86
C ILE A 54 3.95 -3.98 3.89
N PHE A 55 4.99 -3.19 3.60
CA PHE A 55 5.41 -2.10 4.49
C PHE A 55 4.33 -1.04 4.64
N GLY A 56 3.67 -0.64 3.55
CA GLY A 56 2.50 0.24 3.58
C GLY A 56 1.40 -0.26 4.50
N TYR A 57 1.07 -1.54 4.39
CA TYR A 57 0.07 -2.19 5.24
C TYR A 57 0.47 -2.20 6.73
N ILE A 58 1.75 -2.47 7.02
CA ILE A 58 2.27 -2.42 8.41
C ILE A 58 2.16 -1.01 8.98
N ALA A 59 2.44 0.04 8.19
CA ALA A 59 2.27 1.42 8.64
C ALA A 59 0.81 1.79 8.88
N LEU A 60 -0.11 1.40 7.99
CA LEU A 60 -1.54 1.60 8.19
C LEU A 60 -2.04 0.86 9.44
N THR A 61 -1.59 -0.37 9.65
CA THR A 61 -1.90 -1.14 10.86
C THR A 61 -1.41 -0.42 12.11
N SER A 62 -0.23 0.19 12.05
CA SER A 62 0.30 1.00 13.15
C SER A 62 -0.55 2.22 13.48
N VAL A 63 -1.13 2.86 12.47
CA VAL A 63 -2.03 4.01 12.65
C VAL A 63 -3.40 3.56 13.19
N SER A 64 -3.99 2.52 12.60
CA SER A 64 -5.33 2.03 12.91
C SER A 64 -5.42 1.30 14.26
N TRP A 65 -4.38 0.52 14.61
CA TRP A 65 -4.38 -0.35 15.78
C TRP A 65 -3.34 0.03 16.83
N GLY A 66 -2.63 1.15 16.63
CA GLY A 66 -1.68 1.67 17.62
C GLY A 66 -0.39 0.86 17.76
N LEU A 67 0.01 0.08 16.74
CA LEU A 67 1.25 -0.69 16.75
C LEU A 67 2.46 0.23 16.99
N LYS A 68 3.37 -0.13 17.89
CA LYS A 68 4.54 0.69 18.23
C LYS A 68 5.57 0.66 17.09
N LEU A 69 5.58 1.72 16.29
CA LEU A 69 6.55 1.96 15.22
C LEU A 69 7.20 3.33 15.42
N LYS A 70 8.52 3.41 15.22
CA LYS A 70 9.25 4.67 15.26
C LYS A 70 8.70 5.61 14.20
N HIS A 71 8.58 6.90 14.53
CA HIS A 71 7.95 7.90 13.66
C HIS A 71 8.57 7.97 12.26
N LYS A 72 9.91 7.95 12.16
CA LYS A 72 10.65 7.94 10.89
C LYS A 72 10.38 6.66 10.08
N THR A 73 10.41 5.49 10.73
CA THR A 73 10.13 4.21 10.07
C THR A 73 8.70 4.17 9.53
N ARG A 74 7.73 4.64 10.31
CA ARG A 74 6.34 4.73 9.86
C ARG A 74 6.21 5.61 8.62
N LEU A 75 6.84 6.78 8.59
CA LEU A 75 6.82 7.67 7.43
C LEU A 75 7.37 6.99 6.17
N VAL A 76 8.53 6.32 6.27
CA VAL A 76 9.14 5.60 5.14
C VAL A 76 8.22 4.48 4.65
N PHE A 77 7.60 3.72 5.56
CA PHE A 77 6.68 2.65 5.21
C PHE A 77 5.40 3.17 4.53
N LEU A 78 4.85 4.31 4.98
CA LEU A 78 3.71 4.95 4.32
C LEU A 78 4.06 5.34 2.87
N ILE A 79 5.25 5.90 2.64
CA ILE A 79 5.73 6.28 1.30
C ILE A 79 5.88 5.04 0.41
N PHE A 80 6.47 3.96 0.93
CA PHE A 80 6.57 2.70 0.18
C PHE A 80 5.20 2.13 -0.17
N GLY A 81 4.24 2.15 0.76
CA GLY A 81 2.86 1.74 0.48
C GLY A 81 2.23 2.54 -0.66
N LEU A 82 2.43 3.87 -0.67
CA LEU A 82 1.91 4.74 -1.72
C LEU A 82 2.55 4.45 -3.08
N LEU A 83 3.87 4.23 -3.12
CA LEU A 83 4.59 3.87 -4.34
C LEU A 83 4.13 2.50 -4.88
N ALA A 84 3.92 1.52 -4.01
CA ALA A 84 3.42 0.21 -4.40
C ALA A 84 2.01 0.30 -5.00
N LEU A 85 1.11 1.09 -4.39
CA LEU A 85 -0.23 1.32 -4.93
C LEU A 85 -0.17 1.98 -6.31
N ALA A 86 0.63 3.04 -6.47
CA ALA A 86 0.78 3.73 -7.74
C ALA A 86 1.32 2.80 -8.83
N PHE A 87 2.34 1.98 -8.51
CA PHE A 87 2.89 1.02 -9.45
C PHE A 87 1.89 -0.08 -9.82
N THR A 88 1.16 -0.60 -8.84
CA THR A 88 0.16 -1.66 -9.05
C THR A 88 -0.98 -1.15 -9.92
N TYR A 89 -1.47 0.07 -9.66
CA TYR A 89 -2.49 0.70 -10.48
C TYR A 89 -2.01 0.96 -11.91
N TRP A 90 -0.81 1.55 -12.08
CA TRP A 90 -0.19 1.75 -13.39
C TRP A 90 -0.07 0.43 -14.16
N SER A 91 0.42 -0.62 -13.49
CA SER A 91 0.61 -1.93 -14.11
C SER A 91 -0.73 -2.54 -14.51
N GLY A 92 -1.76 -2.45 -13.66
CA GLY A 92 -3.11 -2.90 -14.00
C GLY A 92 -3.67 -2.23 -15.26
N VAL A 93 -3.44 -0.92 -15.43
CA VAL A 93 -3.88 -0.18 -16.63
C VAL A 93 -3.12 -0.60 -17.88
N ASN A 94 -1.81 -0.88 -17.79
CA ASN A 94 -0.98 -1.14 -18.97
C ASN A 94 -0.93 -2.61 -19.40
N PHE A 95 -1.12 -3.55 -18.48
CA PHE A 95 -1.01 -4.98 -18.78
C PHE A 95 -2.34 -5.61 -19.21
N ASP A 96 -3.43 -4.84 -19.31
CA ASP A 96 -4.75 -5.22 -19.85
C ASP A 96 -5.33 -6.52 -19.26
N GLY A 97 -4.79 -6.98 -18.12
CA GLY A 97 -5.12 -8.26 -17.50
C GLY A 97 -6.52 -8.22 -16.92
N GLU A 98 -7.37 -9.17 -17.32
CA GLU A 98 -8.75 -9.29 -16.85
C GLU A 98 -8.86 -9.38 -15.32
N MET A 99 -7.82 -9.86 -14.62
CA MET A 99 -7.76 -9.84 -13.15
C MET A 99 -7.71 -8.44 -12.52
N PHE A 100 -7.25 -7.42 -13.26
CA PHE A 100 -7.19 -6.02 -12.80
C PHE A 100 -8.36 -5.17 -13.31
N LYS A 101 -9.11 -5.65 -14.32
CA LYS A 101 -10.42 -5.11 -14.68
C LYS A 101 -11.44 -5.59 -13.65
N LEU A 102 -11.32 -5.08 -12.42
CA LEU A 102 -12.30 -5.31 -11.38
C LEU A 102 -13.58 -4.62 -11.85
N GLY A 103 -14.49 -5.39 -12.44
CA GLY A 103 -15.64 -4.95 -13.25
C GLY A 103 -16.68 -4.00 -12.62
N SER A 104 -16.34 -3.29 -11.55
CA SER A 104 -17.09 -2.19 -10.97
C SER A 104 -16.13 -1.08 -10.54
N SER A 105 -16.31 0.12 -11.11
CA SER A 105 -15.56 1.34 -10.80
C SER A 105 -15.54 1.68 -9.30
N TRP A 106 -16.57 1.28 -8.56
CA TRP A 106 -16.66 1.48 -7.12
C TRP A 106 -15.71 0.59 -6.32
N PHE A 107 -15.47 -0.64 -6.77
CA PHE A 107 -14.57 -1.55 -6.08
C PHE A 107 -13.11 -1.12 -6.28
N GLU A 108 -12.73 -0.74 -7.50
CA GLU A 108 -11.40 -0.17 -7.79
C GLU A 108 -11.14 1.11 -6.98
N PHE A 109 -12.14 2.00 -6.92
CA PHE A 109 -12.07 3.22 -6.12
C PHE A 109 -11.82 2.90 -4.63
N TYR A 110 -12.58 1.96 -4.07
CA TYR A 110 -12.44 1.58 -2.67
C TYR A 110 -11.10 0.86 -2.40
N LEU A 111 -10.64 0.03 -3.32
CA LEU A 111 -9.44 -0.77 -3.16
C LEU A 111 -8.17 0.06 -3.32
N PHE A 112 -8.10 0.96 -4.30
CA PHE A 112 -6.88 1.69 -4.62
C PHE A 112 -6.93 3.15 -4.15
N LEU A 113 -8.01 3.87 -4.46
CA LEU A 113 -8.05 5.31 -4.19
C LEU A 113 -8.20 5.63 -2.71
N CYS A 114 -9.08 4.91 -1.99
CA CYS A 114 -9.26 5.17 -0.56
C CYS A 114 -7.96 4.94 0.25
N PRO A 115 -7.24 3.81 0.12
CA PRO A 115 -5.92 3.66 0.72
C PRO A 115 -4.92 4.73 0.33
N ALA A 116 -4.86 5.11 -0.96
CA ALA A 116 -3.93 6.14 -1.43
C ALA A 116 -4.18 7.50 -0.77
N ILE A 117 -5.43 7.95 -0.69
CA ILE A 117 -5.80 9.22 -0.05
C ILE A 117 -5.38 9.22 1.42
N PHE A 118 -5.68 8.15 2.16
CA PHE A 118 -5.33 8.08 3.58
C PHE A 118 -3.84 7.94 3.83
N LEU A 119 -3.10 7.23 2.97
CA LEU A 119 -1.65 7.21 3.01
C LEU A 119 -1.09 8.63 2.85
N ILE A 120 -1.58 9.41 1.88
CA ILE A 120 -1.17 10.80 1.66
C ILE A 120 -1.46 11.66 2.90
N ILE A 121 -2.67 11.57 3.46
CA ILE A 121 -3.05 12.29 4.68
C ILE A 121 -2.06 11.99 5.81
N HIS A 122 -1.76 10.71 6.05
CA HIS A 122 -0.85 10.31 7.13
C HIS A 122 0.60 10.70 6.86
N ILE A 123 1.05 10.68 5.60
CA ILE A 123 2.38 11.17 5.21
C ILE A 123 2.50 12.66 5.54
N VAL A 124 1.52 13.48 5.13
CA VAL A 124 1.51 14.93 5.40
C VAL A 124 1.51 15.21 6.90
N LEU A 125 0.66 14.52 7.67
CA LEU A 125 0.61 14.65 9.13
C LEU A 125 1.95 14.27 9.78
N HIS A 126 2.56 13.16 9.33
CA HIS A 126 3.86 12.73 9.84
C HIS A 126 4.97 13.74 9.53
N LEU A 127 4.99 14.34 8.34
CA LEU A 127 5.95 15.39 7.96
C LEU A 127 5.78 16.65 8.80
N VAL A 128 4.54 17.10 9.02
CA VAL A 128 4.24 18.24 9.89
C VAL A 128 4.71 17.98 11.32
N TRP A 129 4.54 16.77 11.83
CA TRP A 129 5.02 16.39 13.16
C TRP A 129 6.55 16.27 13.25
N VAL A 130 7.23 15.81 12.19
CA VAL A 130 8.71 15.85 12.13
C VAL A 130 9.20 17.30 12.25
N ARG A 131 8.58 18.22 11.51
CA ARG A 131 8.98 19.64 11.51
C ARG A 131 8.84 20.33 12.88
N LYS A 132 7.90 19.88 13.72
CA LYS A 132 7.71 20.44 15.08
C LYS A 132 8.68 19.87 16.12
N ALA A 133 9.33 18.75 15.82
CA ALA A 133 10.24 18.05 16.74
C ALA A 133 11.72 18.39 16.52
N ILE A 134 12.01 19.20 15.49
CA ILE A 134 13.32 19.78 15.16
C ILE A 134 13.23 21.26 15.52
#